data_AF-A0A1A8RDA3-F1
#
_entry.id   AF-A0A1A8RDA3-F1
#
_cell.length_a   1.000
_cell.length_b   1.000
_cell.length_c   1.000
_cell.angle_alpha   90.00
_cell.angle_beta   90.00
_cell.angle_gamma   90.00
#
_symmetry.space_group_name_H-M   'P 1'
#
loop_
_entity.id
_entity.type
_entity.pdbx_description
1 polymer ?
#
loop_
_entity_poly.entity_id
_entity_poly.type
_entity_poly.pdbx_seq_one_letter_code
_entity_poly.pdbx_strand_id
1 'polypeptide(L)' 'PFTTILHVQARNPEGYRLIYNLEEENASKHFHIDFKTGVLTITNPLDYESQTMHVLTVRATDSVTGAFSE' A
#
# COMPACT_ATOMS: atom_id res chain seq x y z
N PRO A 1 9.45 8.82 12.48
CA PRO A 1 8.93 7.47 12.12
C PRO A 1 7.41 7.52 12.01
N PHE A 2 6.84 6.92 10.94
CA PHE A 2 5.43 6.98 10.54
C PHE A 2 4.97 8.28 9.89
N THR A 3 5.82 8.87 9.04
CA THR A 3 5.36 9.96 8.16
C THR A 3 4.38 9.39 7.15
N THR A 4 3.17 9.95 7.11
CA THR A 4 2.17 9.60 6.09
C THR A 4 2.61 10.17 4.75
N ILE A 5 2.62 9.33 3.72
CA ILE A 5 2.92 9.73 2.34
C ILE A 5 1.61 10.11 1.64
N LEU A 6 0.65 9.19 1.64
CA LEU A 6 -0.61 9.34 0.92
C LEU A 6 -1.68 8.37 1.46
N HIS A 7 -2.93 8.61 1.05
CA HIS A 7 -4.07 7.74 1.32
C HIS A 7 -4.59 7.14 0.01
N VAL A 8 -4.44 5.83 -0.18
CA VAL A 8 -4.98 5.11 -1.33
C VAL A 8 -6.44 4.75 -1.08
N GLN A 9 -7.29 4.95 -2.08
CA GLN A 9 -8.70 4.60 -2.02
C GLN A 9 -9.14 3.87 -3.28
N ALA A 10 -9.86 2.77 -3.07
CA ALA A 10 -10.56 2.04 -4.11
C ALA A 10 -12.00 1.77 -3.65
N ARG A 11 -12.89 1.48 -4.60
CA ARG A 11 -14.30 1.18 -4.34
C ARG A 11 -14.68 -0.12 -5.02
N ASN A 12 -15.33 -0.99 -4.26
CA ASN A 12 -15.98 -2.17 -4.79
C ASN A 12 -17.45 -1.82 -5.11
N PRO A 13 -17.96 -2.07 -6.34
CA PRO A 13 -19.34 -1.77 -6.71
C PRO A 13 -20.40 -2.45 -5.84
N GLU A 14 -20.10 -3.65 -5.32
CA GLU A 14 -20.97 -4.41 -4.41
C GLU A 14 -20.88 -3.90 -2.96
N GLY A 15 -20.01 -2.91 -2.70
CA GLY A 15 -19.82 -2.31 -1.38
C GLY A 15 -18.98 -3.15 -0.43
N TYR A 16 -18.37 -4.24 -0.89
CA TYR A 16 -17.50 -5.06 -0.06
C TYR A 16 -16.25 -4.31 0.38
N ARG A 17 -15.77 -4.64 1.59
CA ARG A 17 -14.55 -4.07 2.13
C ARG A 17 -13.35 -4.53 1.30
N LEU A 18 -12.43 -3.61 1.06
CA LEU A 18 -11.17 -3.89 0.38
C LEU A 18 -10.02 -4.08 1.39
N ILE A 19 -9.10 -4.96 1.06
CA ILE A 19 -7.83 -5.19 1.74
C ILE A 19 -6.71 -4.66 0.86
N TYR A 20 -5.87 -3.80 1.42
CA TYR A 20 -4.77 -3.18 0.70
C TYR A 20 -3.43 -3.86 1.03
N ASN A 21 -2.60 -4.10 0.01
CA ASN A 21 -1.24 -4.61 0.19
C ASN A 21 -0.26 -3.97 -0.79
N LEU A 22 1.03 -3.95 -0.42
CA LEU A 22 2.13 -3.68 -1.36
C LEU A 22 2.50 -5.00 -2.03
N GLU A 23 2.76 -4.99 -3.33
CA GLU A 23 3.12 -6.21 -4.07
C GLU A 23 4.62 -6.50 -4.02
N GLU A 24 5.45 -5.48 -3.82
CA GLU A 24 6.89 -5.65 -3.77
C GLU A 24 7.34 -6.29 -2.45
N GLU A 25 8.05 -7.42 -2.56
CA GLU A 25 8.57 -8.19 -1.42
C GLU A 25 9.42 -7.33 -0.45
N ASN A 26 10.19 -6.39 -0.99
CA ASN A 26 11.07 -5.51 -0.22
C ASN A 26 10.42 -4.19 0.23
N ALA A 27 9.19 -3.88 -0.17
CA ALA A 27 8.56 -2.62 0.21
C ALA A 27 8.40 -2.49 1.73
N SER A 28 8.14 -3.60 2.42
CA SER A 28 7.98 -3.67 3.88
C SER A 28 9.17 -3.16 4.69
N LYS A 29 10.37 -3.04 4.08
CA LYS A 29 11.58 -2.54 4.75
C LYS A 29 11.51 -1.05 5.07
N HIS A 30 10.84 -0.25 4.24
CA HIS A 30 10.79 1.20 4.40
C HIS A 30 9.38 1.77 4.34
N PHE A 31 8.44 1.00 3.79
CA PHE A 31 7.07 1.40 3.57
C PHE A 31 6.09 0.44 4.26
N HIS A 32 5.00 1.00 4.75
CA HIS A 32 3.89 0.26 5.30
C HIS A 32 2.58 0.82 4.80
N ILE A 33 1.69 -0.06 4.33
CA ILE A 33 0.31 0.29 4.05
C ILE A 33 -0.61 -0.35 5.08
N ASP A 34 -1.47 0.44 5.69
CA ASP A 34 -2.52 -0.08 6.55
C ASP A 34 -3.56 -0.80 5.68
N PHE A 35 -3.69 -2.11 5.87
CA PHE A 35 -4.51 -2.96 5.01
C PHE A 35 -6.01 -2.64 5.07
N LYS A 36 -6.47 -1.93 6.10
CA LYS A 36 -7.89 -1.60 6.34
C LYS A 36 -8.27 -0.25 5.75
N THR A 37 -7.34 0.68 5.74
CA THR A 37 -7.58 2.10 5.43
C THR A 37 -6.92 2.52 4.13
N GLY A 38 -5.84 1.85 3.69
CA GLY A 38 -5.06 2.24 2.52
C GLY A 38 -4.07 3.38 2.80
N VAL A 39 -3.79 3.70 4.07
CA VAL A 39 -2.82 4.74 4.44
C VAL A 39 -1.40 4.22 4.25
N LEU A 40 -0.62 4.87 3.39
CA LEU A 40 0.78 4.55 3.13
C LEU A 40 1.70 5.43 3.98
N THR A 41 2.64 4.80 4.67
CA THR A 41 3.57 5.45 5.61
C THR A 41 5.00 5.02 5.38
N ILE A 42 5.94 5.89 5.76
CA ILE A 42 7.37 5.57 5.87
C ILE A 42 7.64 5.03 7.28
N THR A 43 8.13 3.80 7.37
CA THR A 43 8.48 3.15 8.63
C THR A 43 9.95 3.35 8.99
N ASN A 44 10.83 3.38 7.99
CA ASN A 44 12.28 3.55 8.15
C ASN A 44 12.80 4.73 7.30
N PRO A 45 13.88 5.41 7.71
CA PRO A 45 14.47 6.49 6.93
C PRO A 45 14.81 6.06 5.50
N LEU A 46 14.60 6.97 4.54
CA LEU A 46 15.01 6.80 3.17
C LEU A 46 16.34 7.53 2.95
N ASP A 47 17.23 6.92 2.19
CA ASP A 47 18.55 7.46 1.86
C ASP A 47 18.61 7.73 0.35
N TYR A 48 18.63 9.01 -0.02
CA TYR A 48 18.55 9.42 -1.43
C TYR A 48 19.79 9.02 -2.22
N GLU A 49 20.95 9.07 -1.57
CA GLU A 49 22.26 8.67 -2.10
C GLU A 49 22.30 7.17 -2.43
N SER A 50 21.57 6.35 -1.67
CA SER A 50 21.43 4.91 -1.94
C SER A 50 20.35 4.59 -2.98
N GLN A 51 19.18 5.23 -2.90
CA GLN A 51 18.07 5.00 -3.83
C GLN A 51 17.26 6.28 -4.04
N THR A 52 17.33 6.81 -5.26
CA THR A 52 16.68 8.08 -5.62
C THR A 52 15.18 7.93 -5.94
N MET A 53 14.72 6.73 -6.26
CA MET A 53 13.34 6.45 -6.67
C MET A 53 12.84 5.10 -6.15
N HIS A 54 11.64 5.10 -5.58
CA HIS A 54 10.91 3.91 -5.18
C HIS A 54 9.63 3.80 -6.01
N VAL A 55 9.42 2.66 -6.66
CA VAL A 55 8.18 2.33 -7.36
C VAL A 55 7.45 1.30 -6.49
N LEU A 56 6.19 1.59 -6.16
CA LEU A 56 5.36 0.77 -5.29
C LEU A 56 4.03 0.50 -5.99
N THR A 57 3.61 -0.76 -5.98
CA THR A 57 2.34 -1.22 -6.54
C THR A 57 1.42 -1.57 -5.38
N VAL A 58 0.31 -0.85 -5.29
CA VAL A 58 -0.71 -1.08 -4.27
C VAL A 58 -1.85 -1.88 -4.87
N ARG A 59 -2.07 -3.10 -4.38
CA ARG A 59 -3.24 -3.90 -4.74
C ARG A 59 -4.36 -3.71 -3.72
N ALA A 60 -5.58 -3.56 -4.22
CA ALA A 60 -6.80 -3.58 -3.43
C ALA A 60 -7.60 -4.84 -3.77
N THR A 61 -7.81 -5.70 -2.79
CA THR A 61 -8.48 -6.99 -2.95
C THR A 61 -9.81 -7.01 -2.20
N ASP A 62 -10.87 -7.45 -2.87
CA ASP A 62 -12.16 -7.71 -2.28
C ASP A 62 -12.03 -8.75 -1.13
N SER A 63 -12.46 -8.37 0.07
CA SER A 63 -12.31 -9.21 1.27
C SER A 63 -13.21 -10.46 1.29
N VAL A 64 -14.23 -10.53 0.44
CA VAL A 64 -15.21 -11.62 0.41
C VAL A 64 -14.89 -12.61 -0.70
N THR A 65 -14.64 -12.11 -1.90
CA THR A 65 -14.45 -12.88 -3.12
C THR A 65 -12.98 -13.06 -3.50
N GLY A 66 -12.08 -12.24 -2.94
CA GLY A 66 -10.67 -12.22 -3.35
C GLY A 66 -10.42 -11.57 -4.71
N ALA A 67 -11.44 -11.00 -5.35
CA ALA A 67 -11.30 -10.34 -6.63
C ALA A 67 -10.50 -9.03 -6.52
N PHE A 68 -9.70 -8.74 -7.54
CA PHE A 68 -9.02 -7.47 -7.75
C PHE A 68 -8.93 -7.19 -9.26
N SER A 69 -8.71 -5.94 -9.63
CA SER A 69 -8.36 -5.57 -11.01
C SER A 69 -6.87 -5.31 -11.09
N GLU A 70 -6.25 -5.76 -12.18
CA GLU A 70 -4.90 -5.39 -12.61
C GLU A 70 -4.94 -4.07 -13.41
#